data_AF-A0A966ZBE7-F1
#
_entry.id   AF-A0A966ZBE7-F1
#
_cell.length_a   1.000
_cell.length_b   1.000
_cell.length_c   1.000
_cell.angle_alpha   90.00
_cell.angle_beta   90.00
_cell.angle_gamma   90.00
#
_symmetry.space_group_name_H-M   'P 1'
#
loop_
_entity.id
_entity.type
_entity.pdbx_description
1 polymer ?
#
loop_
_entity_poly.entity_id
_entity_poly.type
_entity_poly.pdbx_seq_one_letter_code
_entity_poly.pdbx_strand_id
1 'polypeptide(L)'
;MTKPSLTWQDALAVAGLCCTFTTSAVEDRAFLVIFTFAGMVFLCIGVWVHKEFSLSTRSLGMALVVVVVGYVGNAQFLGIEQKELAASSGTLKSAGIPAPLSRCPVKAGAFTIYAGDQVSWATQFPHIVFQYAGIDLVVLDKDSTGNVAVTGKIFDDRGNLVARLDRNQYISTNYAGYFKRPDASRLAVFDNHGDPVLEVQLLNDNAIRLQGTLRVPGRKPITITQHKIIDPTITAS
;
A
#
# COMPACT_ATOMS: atom_id res chain seq x y z
N MET A 1 -50.40 -6.15 33.64
CA MET A 1 -49.25 -5.76 32.80
C MET A 1 -48.01 -6.48 33.32
N THR A 2 -47.51 -7.47 32.60
CA THR A 2 -46.23 -8.12 32.91
C THR A 2 -45.08 -7.22 32.46
N LYS A 3 -44.09 -7.02 33.32
CA LYS A 3 -42.90 -6.22 33.00
C LYS A 3 -42.07 -6.99 31.97
N PRO A 4 -41.71 -6.41 30.80
CA PRO A 4 -40.83 -7.10 29.86
C PRO A 4 -39.48 -7.39 30.54
N SER A 5 -39.08 -8.65 30.54
CA SER A 5 -37.79 -9.10 31.07
C SER A 5 -36.81 -9.28 29.93
N LEU A 6 -35.63 -8.66 30.03
CA LEU A 6 -34.53 -8.86 29.10
C LEU A 6 -34.20 -10.36 29.01
N THR A 7 -34.28 -10.92 27.81
CA THR A 7 -33.92 -12.32 27.57
C THR A 7 -32.43 -12.42 27.25
N TRP A 8 -31.85 -13.61 27.41
CA TRP A 8 -30.45 -13.84 27.01
C TRP A 8 -30.22 -13.67 25.49
N GLN A 9 -31.28 -13.78 24.68
CA GLN A 9 -31.25 -13.55 23.23
C GLN A 9 -31.04 -12.07 22.94
N ASP A 10 -31.72 -11.21 23.68
CA ASP A 10 -31.53 -9.75 23.62
C ASP A 10 -30.09 -9.38 23.99
N ALA A 11 -29.52 -10.05 25.01
CA ALA A 11 -28.12 -9.85 25.39
C ALA A 11 -27.13 -10.22 24.28
N LEU A 12 -27.37 -11.30 23.53
CA LEU A 12 -26.54 -11.66 22.36
C LEU A 12 -26.67 -10.67 21.21
N ALA A 13 -27.89 -10.19 20.94
CA ALA A 13 -28.11 -9.16 19.92
C ALA A 13 -27.38 -7.85 20.29
N VAL A 14 -27.48 -7.43 21.56
CA VAL A 14 -26.73 -6.27 22.08
C VAL A 14 -25.22 -6.50 21.97
N ALA A 15 -24.71 -7.68 22.32
CA ALA A 15 -23.29 -7.99 22.18
C ALA A 15 -22.83 -7.95 20.71
N GLY A 16 -23.63 -8.48 19.78
CA GLY A 16 -23.35 -8.41 18.35
C GLY A 16 -23.34 -6.99 17.80
N LEU A 17 -24.29 -6.15 18.25
CA LEU A 17 -24.31 -4.72 17.94
C LEU A 17 -23.10 -3.99 18.52
N CYS A 18 -22.72 -4.26 19.76
CA CYS A 18 -21.51 -3.70 20.37
C CYS A 18 -20.26 -4.09 19.57
N CYS A 19 -20.10 -5.36 19.20
CA CYS A 19 -18.97 -5.82 18.38
C CYS A 19 -18.94 -5.08 17.04
N THR A 20 -20.09 -4.96 16.36
CA THR A 20 -20.21 -4.25 15.08
C THR A 20 -19.96 -2.74 15.24
N PHE A 21 -20.36 -2.13 16.36
CA PHE A 21 -20.09 -0.72 16.62
C PHE A 21 -18.60 -0.47 16.90
N THR A 22 -17.94 -1.38 17.63
CA THR A 22 -16.50 -1.25 17.92
C THR A 22 -15.65 -1.28 16.65
N THR A 23 -16.09 -1.91 15.56
CA THR A 23 -15.37 -1.90 14.28
C THR A 23 -15.16 -0.49 13.73
N SER A 24 -16.04 0.47 14.07
CA SER A 24 -15.91 1.86 13.63
C SER A 24 -14.72 2.62 14.24
N ALA A 25 -14.20 2.13 15.37
CA ALA A 25 -13.06 2.71 16.07
C ALA A 25 -11.74 1.95 15.79
N VAL A 26 -11.79 0.84 15.05
CA VAL A 26 -10.61 0.02 14.78
C VAL A 26 -9.87 0.57 13.56
N GLU A 27 -8.56 0.81 13.72
CA GLU A 27 -7.67 1.23 12.62
C GLU A 27 -6.96 0.04 11.96
N ASP A 28 -6.88 -1.10 12.65
CA ASP A 28 -6.21 -2.31 12.16
C ASP A 28 -7.17 -3.25 11.41
N ARG A 29 -6.77 -3.65 10.19
CA ARG A 29 -7.61 -4.48 9.32
C ARG A 29 -7.91 -5.88 9.89
N ALA A 30 -6.99 -6.48 10.63
CA ALA A 30 -7.20 -7.82 11.18
C ALA A 30 -8.26 -7.77 12.30
N PHE A 31 -8.15 -6.80 13.20
CA PHE A 31 -9.17 -6.59 14.23
C PHE A 31 -10.53 -6.24 13.63
N LEU A 32 -10.58 -5.42 12.56
CA LEU A 32 -11.82 -5.11 11.85
C LEU A 32 -12.52 -6.41 11.41
N VAL A 33 -11.81 -7.29 10.71
CA VAL A 33 -12.37 -8.55 10.21
C VAL A 33 -12.86 -9.44 11.35
N ILE A 34 -12.09 -9.56 12.44
CA ILE A 34 -12.46 -10.38 13.61
C ILE A 34 -13.74 -9.85 14.26
N PHE A 35 -13.83 -8.56 14.55
CA PHE A 35 -14.99 -7.97 15.23
C PHE A 35 -16.23 -7.93 14.33
N THR A 36 -16.08 -7.67 13.03
CA THR A 36 -17.19 -7.76 12.06
C THR A 36 -17.73 -9.19 12.00
N PHE A 37 -16.85 -10.19 11.93
CA PHE A 37 -17.25 -11.60 11.89
C PHE A 37 -17.94 -12.03 13.19
N ALA A 38 -17.37 -11.68 14.35
CA ALA A 38 -17.98 -11.98 15.65
C ALA A 38 -19.36 -11.31 15.80
N GLY A 39 -19.49 -10.04 15.41
CA GLY A 39 -20.76 -9.32 15.38
C GLY A 39 -21.81 -10.01 14.51
N MET A 40 -21.44 -10.41 13.29
CA MET A 40 -22.30 -11.17 12.38
C MET A 40 -22.77 -12.49 13.00
N VAL A 41 -21.87 -13.27 13.61
CA VAL A 41 -22.21 -14.56 14.23
C VAL A 41 -23.19 -14.36 15.39
N PHE A 42 -22.94 -13.41 16.30
CA PHE A 42 -23.84 -13.17 17.42
C PHE A 42 -25.23 -12.71 16.98
N LEU A 43 -25.31 -11.83 15.97
CA LEU A 43 -26.59 -11.40 15.41
C LEU A 43 -27.34 -12.57 14.75
N CYS A 44 -26.65 -13.41 13.97
CA CYS A 44 -27.25 -14.59 13.34
C CYS A 44 -27.77 -15.59 14.38
N ILE A 45 -27.02 -15.85 15.47
CA ILE A 45 -27.47 -16.70 16.57
C ILE A 45 -28.69 -16.08 17.26
N GLY A 46 -28.68 -14.77 17.51
CA GLY A 46 -29.82 -14.06 18.09
C GLY A 46 -31.10 -14.24 17.26
N VAL A 47 -31.01 -14.04 15.94
CA VAL A 47 -32.13 -14.25 15.01
C VAL A 47 -32.59 -15.71 14.97
N TRP A 48 -31.65 -16.67 14.95
CA TRP A 48 -31.96 -18.11 14.84
C TRP A 48 -32.74 -18.64 16.05
N VAL A 49 -32.39 -18.18 17.25
CA VAL A 49 -32.97 -18.68 18.50
C VAL A 49 -34.27 -17.93 18.86
N HIS A 50 -34.61 -16.85 18.17
CA HIS A 50 -35.83 -16.07 18.43
C HIS A 50 -37.11 -16.89 18.17
N LYS A 51 -37.81 -17.26 19.24
CA LYS A 51 -38.91 -18.24 19.19
C LYS A 51 -40.14 -17.74 18.44
N GLU A 52 -40.38 -16.44 18.44
CA GLU A 52 -41.56 -15.82 17.83
C GLU A 52 -41.52 -15.80 16.30
N PHE A 53 -40.34 -16.02 15.71
CA PHE A 53 -40.17 -15.99 14.26
C PHE A 53 -40.39 -17.37 13.64
N SER A 54 -41.10 -17.37 12.51
CA SER A 54 -41.21 -18.52 11.62
C SER A 54 -39.85 -18.85 10.99
N LEU A 55 -39.69 -20.07 10.48
CA LEU A 55 -38.44 -20.47 9.84
C LEU A 55 -38.08 -19.57 8.64
N SER A 56 -39.07 -19.14 7.84
CA SER A 56 -38.85 -18.26 6.69
C SER A 56 -38.37 -16.87 7.11
N THR A 57 -38.95 -16.29 8.17
CA THR A 57 -38.55 -14.99 8.68
C THR A 57 -37.16 -15.04 9.32
N ARG A 58 -36.79 -16.13 9.99
CA ARG A 58 -35.41 -16.34 10.49
C ARG A 58 -34.40 -16.40 9.36
N SER A 59 -34.67 -17.16 8.30
CA SER A 59 -33.77 -17.24 7.14
C SER A 59 -33.59 -15.89 6.46
N LEU A 60 -34.68 -15.14 6.27
CA LEU A 60 -34.61 -13.79 5.70
C LEU A 60 -33.83 -12.84 6.61
N GLY A 61 -34.06 -12.89 7.93
CA GLY A 61 -33.34 -12.08 8.91
C GLY A 61 -31.84 -12.36 8.92
N MET A 62 -31.42 -13.63 8.88
CA MET A 62 -30.00 -14.00 8.80
C MET A 62 -29.37 -13.52 7.49
N ALA A 63 -30.05 -13.70 6.36
CA ALA A 63 -29.56 -13.20 5.07
C ALA A 63 -29.38 -11.68 5.10
N LEU A 64 -30.32 -10.94 5.68
CA LEU A 64 -30.24 -9.49 5.85
C LEU A 64 -29.05 -9.09 6.74
N VAL A 65 -28.85 -9.77 7.88
CA VAL A 65 -27.70 -9.52 8.77
C VAL A 65 -26.38 -9.71 8.02
N VAL A 66 -26.23 -10.82 7.29
CA VAL A 66 -25.00 -11.11 6.52
C VAL A 66 -24.75 -10.03 5.46
N VAL A 67 -25.78 -9.63 4.71
CA VAL A 67 -25.65 -8.61 3.67
C VAL A 67 -25.28 -7.25 4.27
N VAL A 68 -25.96 -6.81 5.33
CA VAL A 68 -25.73 -5.51 5.95
C VAL A 68 -24.36 -5.45 6.64
N VAL A 69 -24.05 -6.42 7.49
CA VAL A 69 -22.77 -6.46 8.22
C VAL A 69 -21.61 -6.66 7.24
N GLY A 70 -21.77 -7.51 6.23
CA GLY A 70 -20.79 -7.71 5.17
C GLY A 70 -20.54 -6.43 4.36
N TYR A 71 -21.60 -5.70 3.99
CA TYR A 71 -21.47 -4.42 3.28
C TYR A 71 -20.75 -3.37 4.12
N VAL A 72 -21.14 -3.19 5.39
CA VAL A 72 -20.51 -2.21 6.30
C VAL A 72 -19.05 -2.57 6.55
N GLY A 73 -18.74 -3.84 6.83
CA GLY A 73 -17.37 -4.30 7.02
C GLY A 73 -16.49 -4.09 5.78
N ASN A 74 -17.02 -4.38 4.59
CA ASN A 74 -16.31 -4.12 3.33
C ASN A 74 -16.08 -2.61 3.09
N ALA A 75 -17.08 -1.76 3.36
CA ALA A 75 -16.93 -0.32 3.23
C ALA A 75 -15.88 0.24 4.20
N GLN A 76 -15.85 -0.24 5.45
CA GLN A 76 -14.83 0.10 6.44
C GLN A 76 -13.44 -0.38 6.00
N PHE A 77 -13.32 -1.61 5.52
CA PHE A 77 -12.06 -2.18 5.03
C PHE A 77 -11.46 -1.33 3.89
N LEU A 78 -12.28 -0.98 2.89
CA LEU A 78 -11.87 -0.10 1.80
C LEU A 78 -11.50 1.29 2.31
N GLY A 79 -12.21 1.82 3.30
CA GLY A 79 -11.91 3.11 3.91
C GLY A 79 -10.55 3.14 4.61
N ILE A 80 -10.21 2.09 5.37
CA ILE A 80 -8.90 1.94 6.02
C ILE A 80 -7.81 1.83 4.96
N GLU A 81 -8.04 1.05 3.91
CA GLU A 81 -7.09 0.92 2.80
C GLU A 81 -6.81 2.25 2.11
N GLN A 82 -7.84 3.03 1.79
CA GLN A 82 -7.65 4.35 1.20
C GLN A 82 -6.89 5.30 2.14
N LYS A 83 -7.11 5.23 3.46
CA LYS A 83 -6.34 6.01 4.44
C LYS A 83 -4.86 5.60 4.46
N GLU A 84 -4.57 4.31 4.46
CA GLU A 84 -3.20 3.78 4.41
C GLU A 84 -2.47 4.16 3.11
N LEU A 85 -3.19 4.17 1.98
CA LEU A 85 -2.65 4.57 0.68
C LEU A 85 -2.50 6.10 0.56
N ALA A 86 -3.40 6.87 1.19
CA ALA A 86 -3.31 8.33 1.23
C ALA A 86 -2.23 8.83 2.21
N ALA A 87 -1.78 7.99 3.15
CA ALA A 87 -0.70 8.35 4.06
C ALA A 87 0.58 8.60 3.26
N SER A 88 1.26 9.71 3.58
CA SER A 88 2.54 10.09 2.98
C SER A 88 3.72 9.23 3.46
N SER A 89 3.47 8.12 4.15
CA SER A 89 4.49 7.26 4.73
C SER A 89 4.06 5.79 4.73
N GLY A 90 5.00 4.88 5.00
CA GLY A 90 4.75 3.45 5.14
C GLY A 90 5.61 2.61 4.21
N THR A 91 5.84 1.36 4.58
CA THR A 91 6.66 0.41 3.82
C THR A 91 5.95 -0.09 2.57
N LEU A 92 6.73 -0.39 1.52
CA LEU A 92 6.19 -1.09 0.35
C LEU A 92 5.92 -2.54 0.71
N LYS A 93 4.72 -3.02 0.36
CA LYS A 93 4.34 -4.43 0.49
C LYS A 93 4.60 -5.17 -0.81
N SER A 94 5.04 -6.40 -0.70
CA SER A 94 5.31 -7.31 -1.81
C SER A 94 4.05 -7.51 -2.66
N ALA A 95 4.14 -7.34 -3.98
CA ALA A 95 3.02 -7.61 -4.89
C ALA A 95 2.82 -9.10 -5.21
N GLY A 96 3.77 -9.97 -4.83
CA GLY A 96 3.76 -11.39 -5.22
C GLY A 96 3.93 -11.63 -6.73
N ILE A 97 4.42 -10.63 -7.46
CA ILE A 97 4.65 -10.70 -8.91
C ILE A 97 6.01 -11.38 -9.15
N PRO A 98 6.08 -12.40 -10.03
CA PRO A 98 7.34 -13.05 -10.35
C PRO A 98 8.33 -12.04 -10.93
N ALA A 99 9.60 -12.15 -10.52
CA ALA A 99 10.65 -11.28 -11.03
C ALA A 99 10.81 -11.50 -12.56
N PRO A 100 10.93 -10.43 -13.37
CA PRO A 100 11.18 -10.56 -14.81
C PRO A 100 12.43 -11.40 -15.09
N LEU A 101 12.37 -12.24 -16.13
CA LEU A 101 13.53 -13.01 -16.56
C LEU A 101 14.65 -12.07 -16.97
N SER A 102 15.84 -12.28 -16.40
CA SER A 102 17.06 -11.56 -16.76
C SER A 102 18.06 -12.52 -17.37
N ARG A 103 18.82 -12.05 -18.37
CA ARG A 103 19.99 -12.77 -18.90
C ARG A 103 21.22 -12.58 -18.02
N CYS A 104 21.19 -11.61 -17.09
CA CYS A 104 22.29 -11.35 -16.17
C CYS A 104 22.29 -12.40 -15.05
N PRO A 105 23.45 -12.97 -14.69
CA PRO A 105 23.54 -13.86 -13.54
C PRO A 105 23.29 -13.06 -12.26
N VAL A 106 22.14 -13.28 -11.63
CA VAL A 106 21.80 -12.73 -10.32
C VAL A 106 22.21 -13.72 -9.24
N LYS A 107 22.95 -13.24 -8.23
CA LYS A 107 23.37 -14.08 -7.10
C LYS A 107 22.14 -14.58 -6.32
N ALA A 108 22.13 -15.86 -5.95
CA ALA A 108 21.07 -16.43 -5.14
C ALA A 108 20.90 -15.66 -3.81
N GLY A 109 19.66 -15.31 -3.48
CA GLY A 109 19.33 -14.51 -2.28
C GLY A 109 19.65 -13.02 -2.38
N ALA A 110 20.14 -12.53 -3.52
CA ALA A 110 20.31 -11.09 -3.73
C ALA A 110 18.98 -10.40 -4.00
N PHE A 111 18.91 -9.12 -3.65
CA PHE A 111 17.80 -8.26 -3.97
C PHE A 111 17.98 -7.67 -5.36
N THR A 112 17.05 -7.94 -6.26
CA THR A 112 17.12 -7.58 -7.67
C THR A 112 16.47 -6.22 -7.93
N ILE A 113 17.13 -5.38 -8.71
CA ILE A 113 16.68 -4.04 -9.04
C ILE A 113 16.53 -3.94 -10.56
N TYR A 114 15.32 -3.64 -11.01
CA TYR A 114 14.97 -3.50 -12.41
C TYR A 114 14.82 -2.02 -12.79
N ALA A 115 15.52 -1.59 -13.83
CA ALA A 115 15.39 -0.26 -14.43
C ALA A 115 15.34 -0.40 -15.96
N GLY A 116 14.13 -0.36 -16.53
CA GLY A 116 13.90 -0.84 -17.88
C GLY A 116 14.22 -2.34 -18.00
N ASP A 117 14.87 -2.72 -19.10
CA ASP A 117 15.36 -4.10 -19.31
C ASP A 117 16.73 -4.34 -18.63
N GLN A 118 17.31 -3.34 -17.95
CA GLN A 118 18.56 -3.48 -17.20
C GLN A 118 18.29 -4.02 -15.80
N VAL A 119 19.22 -4.84 -15.33
CA VAL A 119 19.14 -5.50 -14.02
C VAL A 119 20.42 -5.29 -13.24
N SER A 120 20.29 -4.82 -12.01
CA SER A 120 21.35 -4.86 -11.00
C SER A 120 20.87 -5.63 -9.77
N TRP A 121 21.78 -5.92 -8.85
CA TRP A 121 21.43 -6.63 -7.62
C TRP A 121 22.30 -6.16 -6.45
N ALA A 122 21.75 -6.26 -5.25
CA ALA A 122 22.40 -5.88 -4.00
C ALA A 122 22.29 -7.00 -2.97
N THR A 123 23.32 -7.12 -2.12
CA THR A 123 23.31 -8.05 -0.96
C THR A 123 23.53 -7.31 0.37
N GLN A 124 23.82 -6.02 0.31
CA GLN A 124 24.09 -5.17 1.47
C GLN A 124 23.23 -3.91 1.34
N PHE A 125 22.70 -3.45 2.47
CA PHE A 125 21.88 -2.26 2.58
C PHE A 125 22.45 -1.33 3.66
N PRO A 126 22.33 0.00 3.49
CA PRO A 126 21.69 0.71 2.38
C PRO A 126 22.47 0.59 1.06
N HIS A 127 21.74 0.60 -0.06
CA HIS A 127 22.30 0.47 -1.42
C HIS A 127 21.90 1.65 -2.29
N ILE A 128 22.88 2.37 -2.83
CA ILE A 128 22.65 3.48 -3.75
C ILE A 128 22.37 2.90 -5.13
N VAL A 129 21.16 3.12 -5.64
CA VAL A 129 20.74 2.58 -6.95
C VAL A 129 21.08 3.55 -8.07
N PHE A 130 20.82 4.83 -7.86
CA PHE A 130 21.12 5.87 -8.82
C PHE A 130 21.90 6.98 -8.13
N GLN A 131 23.14 7.14 -8.55
CA GLN A 131 23.99 8.28 -8.21
C GLN A 131 24.30 9.03 -9.50
N TYR A 132 24.12 10.34 -9.49
CA TYR A 132 24.45 11.17 -10.65
C TYR A 132 25.05 12.49 -10.20
N ALA A 133 26.22 12.82 -10.77
CA ALA A 133 27.02 13.99 -10.39
C ALA A 133 27.30 14.09 -8.87
N GLY A 134 27.56 12.96 -8.22
CA GLY A 134 27.84 12.90 -6.77
C GLY A 134 26.61 13.07 -5.87
N ILE A 135 25.41 13.08 -6.44
CA ILE A 135 24.15 13.14 -5.70
C ILE A 135 23.48 11.78 -5.75
N ASP A 136 23.20 11.21 -4.57
CA ASP A 136 22.40 10.00 -4.43
C ASP A 136 20.92 10.35 -4.66
N LEU A 137 20.39 9.93 -5.81
CA LEU A 137 19.03 10.21 -6.23
C LEU A 137 18.04 9.20 -5.67
N VAL A 138 18.42 7.93 -5.67
CA VAL A 138 17.61 6.82 -5.16
C VAL A 138 18.50 5.88 -4.37
N VAL A 139 18.17 5.70 -3.10
CA VAL A 139 18.80 4.79 -2.17
C VAL A 139 17.73 3.83 -1.67
N LEU A 140 18.04 2.54 -1.69
CA LEU A 140 17.21 1.51 -1.10
C LEU A 140 17.79 1.10 0.24
N ASP A 141 16.90 0.88 1.20
CA ASP A 141 17.20 0.29 2.50
C ASP A 141 16.28 -0.91 2.69
N LYS A 142 16.76 -1.94 3.40
CA LYS A 142 16.00 -3.16 3.66
C LYS A 142 16.14 -3.53 5.13
N ASP A 143 15.01 -3.65 5.81
CA ASP A 143 15.02 -4.03 7.23
C ASP A 143 15.15 -5.55 7.42
N SER A 144 15.32 -5.98 8.68
CA SER A 144 15.46 -7.39 9.04
C SER A 144 14.21 -8.23 8.75
N THR A 145 13.05 -7.61 8.55
CA THR A 145 11.79 -8.27 8.19
C THR A 145 11.58 -8.36 6.68
N GLY A 146 12.48 -7.77 5.90
CA GLY A 146 12.45 -7.78 4.45
C GLY A 146 11.69 -6.62 3.81
N ASN A 147 11.18 -5.66 4.59
CA ASN A 147 10.53 -4.48 4.03
C ASN A 147 11.58 -3.58 3.39
N VAL A 148 11.16 -2.91 2.31
CA VAL A 148 12.03 -2.01 1.55
C VAL A 148 11.60 -0.57 1.76
N ALA A 149 12.59 0.27 2.08
CA ALA A 149 12.44 1.70 2.20
C ALA A 149 13.20 2.41 1.07
N VAL A 150 12.58 3.41 0.48
CA VAL A 150 13.13 4.24 -0.58
C VAL A 150 13.44 5.61 -0.01
N THR A 151 14.69 6.03 -0.13
CA THR A 151 15.14 7.39 0.16
C THR A 151 15.55 8.02 -1.15
N GLY A 152 15.15 9.26 -1.40
CA GLY A 152 15.45 9.90 -2.65
C GLY A 152 15.27 11.40 -2.65
N LYS A 153 15.97 12.05 -3.59
CA LYS A 153 15.88 13.49 -3.86
C LYS A 153 15.32 13.66 -5.26
N ILE A 154 14.21 14.37 -5.37
CA ILE A 154 13.45 14.51 -6.60
C ILE A 154 13.49 15.97 -7.03
N PHE A 155 13.94 16.22 -8.25
CA PHE A 155 14.08 17.56 -8.82
C PHE A 155 13.14 17.78 -10.02
N ASP A 156 12.67 19.01 -10.22
CA ASP A 156 11.94 19.41 -11.42
C ASP A 156 12.88 19.74 -12.60
N ASP A 157 12.29 20.14 -13.73
CA ASP A 157 12.98 20.58 -14.95
C ASP A 157 13.80 21.87 -14.77
N ARG A 158 13.52 22.66 -13.72
CA ARG A 158 14.23 23.87 -13.33
C ARG A 158 15.35 23.61 -12.32
N GLY A 159 15.50 22.37 -11.84
CA GLY A 159 16.48 21.99 -10.83
C GLY A 159 16.07 22.33 -9.39
N ASN A 160 14.79 22.63 -9.13
CA ASN A 160 14.30 22.77 -7.77
C ASN A 160 14.03 21.40 -7.16
N LEU A 161 14.35 21.23 -5.87
CA LEU A 161 13.97 20.03 -5.12
C LEU A 161 12.46 20.08 -4.87
N VAL A 162 11.68 19.25 -5.58
CA VAL A 162 10.21 19.21 -5.47
C VAL A 162 9.71 18.26 -4.39
N ALA A 163 10.48 17.21 -4.12
CA ALA A 163 10.15 16.25 -3.08
C ALA A 163 11.41 15.59 -2.52
N ARG A 164 11.34 15.23 -1.24
CA ARG A 164 12.28 14.31 -0.62
C ARG A 164 11.51 13.10 -0.14
N LEU A 165 12.05 11.92 -0.45
CA LEU A 165 11.63 10.67 0.19
C LEU A 165 12.67 10.35 1.26
N ASP A 166 12.22 10.10 2.49
CA ASP A 166 13.05 9.63 3.59
C ASP A 166 12.46 8.31 4.12
N ARG A 167 13.04 7.17 3.73
CA ARG A 167 12.55 5.83 4.08
C ARG A 167 11.04 5.67 3.80
N ASN A 168 10.61 5.97 2.57
CA ASN A 168 9.23 6.04 2.08
C ASN A 168 8.35 7.16 2.67
N GLN A 169 8.87 8.01 3.55
CA GLN A 169 8.16 9.21 3.97
C GLN A 169 8.32 10.31 2.93
N TYR A 170 7.22 10.71 2.32
CA TYR A 170 7.14 11.87 1.46
C TYR A 170 7.17 13.15 2.29
N ILE A 171 8.22 13.94 2.06
CA ILE A 171 8.43 15.25 2.63
C ILE A 171 8.19 16.26 1.51
N SER A 172 7.08 16.98 1.61
CA SER A 172 6.75 18.06 0.68
C SER A 172 7.76 19.20 0.81
N THR A 173 7.95 19.92 -0.29
CA THR A 173 8.76 21.12 -0.34
C THR A 173 7.87 22.32 -0.69
N ASN A 174 8.46 23.51 -0.84
CA ASN A 174 7.73 24.70 -1.29
C ASN A 174 7.32 24.63 -2.78
N TYR A 175 7.76 23.62 -3.52
CA TYR A 175 7.44 23.42 -4.93
C TYR A 175 6.34 22.38 -5.09
N ALA A 176 5.49 22.57 -6.11
CA ALA A 176 4.23 21.85 -6.29
C ALA A 176 4.38 20.42 -6.83
N GLY A 177 5.18 19.57 -6.17
CA GLY A 177 5.16 18.12 -6.41
C GLY A 177 4.02 17.45 -5.63
N TYR A 178 3.63 16.25 -6.04
CA TYR A 178 2.69 15.44 -5.25
C TYR A 178 3.07 13.97 -5.24
N PHE A 179 2.49 13.28 -4.28
CA PHE A 179 2.73 11.87 -3.99
C PHE A 179 1.47 11.06 -4.25
N LYS A 180 1.63 9.86 -4.79
CA LYS A 180 0.55 8.89 -4.92
C LYS A 180 1.05 7.48 -4.60
N ARG A 181 0.22 6.72 -3.90
CA ARG A 181 0.39 5.29 -3.69
C ARG A 181 -0.78 4.55 -4.32
N PRO A 182 -0.68 4.13 -5.59
CA PRO A 182 -1.78 3.45 -6.30
C PRO A 182 -2.24 2.17 -5.62
N ASP A 183 -1.30 1.45 -5.00
CA ASP A 183 -1.51 0.23 -4.23
C ASP A 183 -0.37 0.08 -3.21
N ALA A 184 -0.46 -0.90 -2.31
CA ALA A 184 0.52 -1.09 -1.25
C ALA A 184 1.93 -1.44 -1.74
N SER A 185 2.09 -1.86 -2.99
CA SER A 185 3.37 -2.22 -3.59
C SER A 185 4.01 -1.11 -4.41
N ARG A 186 3.28 -0.02 -4.70
CA ARG A 186 3.69 1.03 -5.62
C ARG A 186 3.73 2.40 -4.97
N LEU A 187 4.77 3.15 -5.26
CA LEU A 187 4.94 4.53 -4.84
C LEU A 187 5.32 5.37 -6.06
N ALA A 188 4.62 6.47 -6.28
CA ALA A 188 4.89 7.39 -7.37
C ALA A 188 4.97 8.83 -6.87
N VAL A 189 5.97 9.56 -7.36
CA VAL A 189 6.16 10.99 -7.16
C VAL A 189 6.02 11.67 -8.51
N PHE A 190 5.29 12.78 -8.52
CA PHE A 190 5.01 13.59 -9.69
C PHE A 190 5.52 15.02 -9.47
N ASP A 191 5.93 15.67 -10.55
CA ASP A 191 6.23 17.10 -10.54
C ASP A 191 4.96 17.96 -10.66
N ASN A 192 5.15 19.27 -10.74
CA ASN A 192 4.09 20.28 -10.88
C ASN A 192 3.37 20.26 -12.23
N HIS A 193 3.87 19.50 -13.20
CA HIS A 193 3.23 19.28 -14.49
C HIS A 193 2.45 17.95 -14.53
N GLY A 194 2.55 17.16 -13.46
CA GLY A 194 1.92 15.85 -13.36
C GLY A 194 2.72 14.75 -14.07
N ASP A 195 3.99 15.01 -14.42
CA ASP A 195 4.86 14.00 -15.02
C ASP A 195 5.47 13.10 -13.92
N PRO A 196 5.54 11.77 -14.14
CA PRO A 196 6.14 10.86 -13.18
C PRO A 196 7.66 11.02 -13.15
N VAL A 197 8.17 11.50 -12.01
CA VAL A 197 9.60 11.73 -11.78
C VAL A 197 10.28 10.56 -11.09
N LEU A 198 9.55 9.83 -10.26
CA LEU A 198 9.99 8.57 -9.68
C LEU A 198 8.78 7.67 -9.46
N GLU A 199 8.83 6.46 -10.00
CA GLU A 199 7.90 5.39 -9.67
C GLU A 199 8.69 4.16 -9.21
N VAL A 200 8.24 3.59 -8.10
CA VAL A 200 8.83 2.41 -7.48
C VAL A 200 7.76 1.36 -7.28
N GLN A 201 8.04 0.11 -7.66
CA GLN A 201 7.17 -1.04 -7.42
C GLN A 201 7.94 -2.20 -6.80
N LEU A 202 7.53 -2.66 -5.62
CA LEU A 202 8.04 -3.89 -5.02
C LEU A 202 7.33 -5.09 -5.63
N LEU A 203 7.98 -5.77 -6.57
CA LEU A 203 7.40 -6.90 -7.31
C LEU A 203 7.20 -8.11 -6.39
N ASN A 204 8.24 -8.45 -5.64
CA ASN A 204 8.22 -9.47 -4.60
C ASN A 204 9.27 -9.14 -3.52
N ASP A 205 9.44 -10.00 -2.52
CA ASP A 205 10.34 -9.80 -1.38
C ASP A 205 11.82 -9.61 -1.77
N ASN A 206 12.17 -9.98 -3.01
CA ASN A 206 13.54 -9.96 -3.54
C ASN A 206 13.67 -9.17 -4.85
N ALA A 207 12.67 -8.41 -5.27
CA ALA A 207 12.70 -7.68 -6.54
C ALA A 207 11.94 -6.36 -6.51
N ILE A 208 12.58 -5.29 -6.98
CA ILE A 208 11.97 -3.96 -7.13
C ILE A 208 12.13 -3.46 -8.56
N ARG A 209 11.16 -2.68 -9.04
CA ARG A 209 11.21 -1.99 -10.32
C ARG A 209 11.20 -0.48 -10.10
N LEU A 210 12.03 0.22 -10.87
CA LEU A 210 12.15 1.66 -10.89
C LEU A 210 11.82 2.21 -12.28
N GLN A 211 11.07 3.30 -12.32
CA GLN A 211 10.74 4.07 -13.51
C GLN A 211 10.71 5.56 -13.19
N GLY A 212 10.67 6.41 -14.21
CA GLY A 212 10.50 7.85 -14.07
C GLY A 212 11.64 8.65 -14.72
N THR A 213 11.52 9.98 -14.62
CA THR A 213 12.52 10.91 -15.14
C THR A 213 13.32 11.52 -13.99
N LEU A 214 14.52 11.00 -13.78
CA LEU A 214 15.45 11.45 -12.76
C LEU A 214 16.21 12.70 -13.24
N ARG A 215 16.15 13.77 -12.45
CA ARG A 215 16.75 15.07 -12.78
C ARG A 215 17.80 15.46 -11.73
N VAL A 216 18.86 16.13 -12.20
CA VAL A 216 19.87 16.78 -11.37
C VAL A 216 20.06 18.20 -11.90
N PRO A 217 20.14 19.22 -11.03
CA PRO A 217 20.34 20.60 -11.46
C PRO A 217 21.55 20.77 -12.39
N GLY A 218 21.36 21.47 -13.52
CA GLY A 218 22.41 21.74 -14.50
C GLY A 218 22.83 20.53 -15.35
N ARG A 219 22.08 19.41 -15.31
CA ARG A 219 22.35 18.22 -16.11
C ARG A 219 21.14 17.81 -16.93
N LYS A 220 21.39 17.09 -18.03
CA LYS A 220 20.30 16.48 -18.79
C LYS A 220 19.66 15.32 -17.98
N PRO A 221 18.34 15.12 -18.08
CA PRO A 221 17.61 14.11 -17.33
C PRO A 221 17.96 12.68 -17.77
N ILE A 222 17.82 11.72 -16.85
CA ILE A 222 17.86 10.29 -17.12
C ILE A 222 16.42 9.77 -17.08
N THR A 223 15.92 9.22 -18.18
CA THR A 223 14.55 8.68 -18.24
C THR A 223 14.57 7.16 -18.24
N ILE A 224 13.93 6.57 -17.24
CA ILE A 224 13.79 5.12 -17.08
C ILE A 224 12.35 4.75 -17.45
N THR A 225 12.19 4.03 -18.56
CA THR A 225 10.89 3.49 -18.98
C THR A 225 10.78 2.02 -18.58
N GLN A 226 9.69 1.37 -18.96
CA GLN A 226 9.53 -0.08 -18.75
C GLN A 226 10.62 -0.93 -19.42
N HIS A 227 11.23 -0.45 -20.51
CA HIS A 227 12.16 -1.27 -21.33
C HIS A 227 13.55 -0.66 -21.48
N LYS A 228 13.72 0.66 -21.28
CA LYS A 228 15.00 1.32 -21.56
C LYS A 228 15.35 2.36 -20.51
N ILE A 229 16.65 2.54 -20.35
CA ILE A 229 17.23 3.71 -19.70
C ILE A 229 17.74 4.61 -20.82
N ILE A 230 17.24 5.84 -20.86
CA ILE A 230 17.68 6.88 -21.77
C ILE A 230 18.60 7.80 -20.96
N ASP A 231 19.90 7.60 -21.11
CA ASP A 231 20.92 8.47 -20.53
C ASP A 231 21.59 9.28 -21.66
N PRO A 232 21.42 10.62 -21.68
CA PRO A 232 22.00 11.48 -22.70
C PRO A 232 23.51 11.64 -22.59
N THR A 233 24.15 11.11 -21.55
CA THR A 233 25.62 11.06 -21.41
C THR A 233 26.22 9.79 -22.01
N ILE A 234 25.42 8.74 -22.23
CA ILE A 234 25.86 7.47 -22.80
C ILE A 234 25.71 7.47 -24.35
N THR A 235 25.02 8.46 -24.92
CA THR A 235 24.94 8.62 -26.38
C THR A 235 26.16 9.34 -26.96
N ALA A 236 26.89 8.61 -27.80
CA ALA A 236 28.05 8.98 -28.63
C ALA A 236 29.44 8.80 -27.99
N SER A 237 29.90 7.54 -27.98
CA SER A 237 31.30 7.19 -28.26
C SER A 237 31.34 6.17 -29.38
#